data_AF-D2BEY6-F1
#
_entry.id   AF-D2BEY6-F1
#
_cell.length_a   1.000
_cell.length_b   1.000
_cell.length_c   1.000
_cell.angle_alpha   90.00
_cell.angle_beta   90.00
_cell.angle_gamma   90.00
#
_symmetry.space_group_name_H-M   'P 1'
#
loop_
_entity.id
_entity.type
_entity.pdbx_description
1 polymer ?
#
loop_
_entity_poly.entity_id
_entity_poly.type
_entity_poly.pdbx_seq_one_letter_code
_entity_poly.pdbx_strand_id
1 'polypeptide(L)'
;MVRHTPFVIRLKDRTVAGSTMQGVELGIDPGSKHTGIAAFSERGGSRIGLYALQLDHRGGQIRDKLASRAALRRGRRSRNLRYRAPRFNNRTRPQGWIAPSLRHRVDGTVSWVSRLSRWAPVTAVHVERVAFDTHLLSAGRPLEGVEYRYGTLHGYEVREYLLAKWGRACAYCGASGVPLNLDHIHPRSRGGSNRISNLCVACVGCNQAKNATPIEEFLTDRPVVLVKILQQSKAPLRDAAAVNATRWALWRALTATGLPVATASGGRTKWNRSRTGAAKSHTLDALHVGALDHVTGWPSMVLVIAATGRGTYARTRADRYGFPRLALPRTKQHHGFQTGDLVRAVVPTGKKAGVHTGRVAVRSTGNFNIRTRHGSVRGISHRHVRLLQRADGYGYTTHPEARNRAAFPPPPEGGGIHAGGN
;
A
#
# COMPACT_ATOMS: atom_id res chain seq x y z
N MET A 1 -10.79 10.19 -24.42
CA MET A 1 -9.38 10.58 -24.17
C MET A 1 -8.48 9.44 -24.66
N VAL A 2 -7.39 9.70 -25.37
CA VAL A 2 -6.44 8.65 -25.80
C VAL A 2 -5.24 8.68 -24.87
N ARG A 3 -4.76 7.51 -24.43
CA ARG A 3 -3.66 7.40 -23.48
C ARG A 3 -2.83 6.15 -23.73
N HIS A 4 -1.51 6.26 -23.61
CA HIS A 4 -0.59 5.13 -23.81
C HIS A 4 -0.48 4.25 -22.56
N THR A 5 -0.36 4.85 -21.36
CA THR A 5 -0.20 4.10 -20.11
C THR A 5 -0.80 4.83 -18.90
N PRO A 6 -1.84 4.30 -18.22
CA PRO A 6 -2.61 3.11 -18.62
C PRO A 6 -3.18 3.27 -20.03
N PHE A 7 -3.24 2.17 -20.78
CA PHE A 7 -3.73 2.20 -22.14
C PHE A 7 -5.24 2.48 -22.13
N VAL A 8 -5.65 3.56 -22.79
CA VAL A 8 -7.05 3.96 -22.88
C VAL A 8 -7.31 4.40 -24.31
N ILE A 9 -8.33 3.79 -24.92
CA ILE A 9 -8.82 4.18 -26.24
C ILE A 9 -10.04 5.10 -26.10
N ARG A 10 -10.24 5.96 -27.11
CA ARG A 10 -11.45 6.77 -27.24
C ARG A 10 -12.17 6.31 -28.49
N LEU A 11 -13.36 5.75 -28.32
CA LEU A 11 -14.28 5.50 -29.43
C LEU A 11 -14.81 6.87 -29.92
N LYS A 12 -14.76 7.10 -31.23
CA LYS A 12 -15.14 8.38 -31.86
C LYS A 12 -16.48 8.32 -32.58
N ASP A 13 -16.95 7.11 -32.87
CA ASP A 13 -18.12 6.74 -33.66
C ASP A 13 -19.40 6.60 -32.84
N ARG A 14 -19.32 6.70 -31.50
CA ARG A 14 -20.47 6.50 -30.61
C ARG A 14 -20.47 7.46 -29.44
N THR A 15 -21.68 7.77 -28.96
CA THR A 15 -21.90 8.57 -27.75
C THR A 15 -22.27 7.67 -26.57
N VAL A 16 -22.15 8.21 -25.36
CA VAL A 16 -22.56 7.52 -24.12
C VAL A 16 -24.05 7.16 -24.15
N ALA A 17 -24.91 8.09 -24.59
CA ALA A 17 -26.36 7.88 -24.65
C ALA A 17 -26.77 6.81 -25.69
N GLY A 18 -26.04 6.71 -26.80
CA GLY A 18 -26.28 5.70 -27.84
C GLY A 18 -25.56 4.37 -27.62
N SER A 19 -24.95 4.14 -26.45
CA SER A 19 -24.20 2.92 -26.16
C SER A 19 -24.80 2.18 -24.96
N THR A 20 -25.07 0.88 -25.13
CA THR A 20 -25.36 -0.01 -24.00
C THR A 20 -24.05 -0.31 -23.27
N MET A 21 -23.91 0.21 -22.06
CA MET A 21 -22.71 0.02 -21.25
C MET A 21 -23.04 -0.82 -20.02
N GLN A 22 -22.31 -1.91 -19.84
CA GLN A 22 -22.32 -2.63 -18.59
C GLN A 22 -21.55 -1.83 -17.54
N GLY A 23 -22.22 -1.53 -16.42
CA GLY A 23 -21.59 -0.88 -15.28
C GLY A 23 -20.44 -1.70 -14.71
N VAL A 24 -19.43 -1.01 -14.18
CA VAL A 24 -18.34 -1.63 -13.43
C VAL A 24 -18.30 -1.07 -12.03
N GLU A 25 -17.85 -1.87 -11.08
CA GLU A 25 -17.68 -1.46 -9.70
C GLU A 25 -16.20 -1.46 -9.33
N LEU A 26 -15.85 -0.67 -8.31
CA LEU A 26 -14.48 -0.56 -7.82
C LEU A 26 -14.38 -1.13 -6.41
N GLY A 27 -13.49 -2.10 -6.23
CA GLY A 27 -13.04 -2.55 -4.92
C GLY A 27 -11.77 -1.81 -4.52
N ILE A 28 -11.65 -1.42 -3.25
CA ILE A 28 -10.50 -0.70 -2.71
C ILE A 28 -10.07 -1.36 -1.40
N ASP A 29 -8.81 -1.79 -1.36
CA ASP A 29 -8.11 -2.26 -0.17
C ASP A 29 -7.01 -1.26 0.24
N PRO A 30 -7.26 -0.39 1.24
CA PRO A 30 -6.29 0.61 1.68
C PRO A 30 -5.19 0.01 2.57
N GLY A 31 -3.97 -0.11 2.03
CA GLY A 31 -2.78 -0.43 2.82
C GLY A 31 -1.91 0.78 3.16
N SER A 32 -0.90 0.55 4.02
CA SER A 32 0.00 1.60 4.50
C SER A 32 1.00 2.09 3.44
N LYS A 33 1.48 1.16 2.61
CA LYS A 33 2.46 1.39 1.55
C LYS A 33 1.83 1.33 0.16
N HIS A 34 0.83 0.46 0.01
CA HIS A 34 0.15 0.19 -1.25
C HIS A 34 -1.36 0.23 -1.03
N THR A 35 -2.12 0.71 -2.00
CA THR A 35 -3.57 0.51 -2.04
C THR A 35 -3.90 -0.37 -3.23
N GLY A 36 -4.58 -1.48 -3.00
CA GLY A 36 -5.15 -2.30 -4.05
C GLY A 36 -6.45 -1.67 -4.55
N ILE A 37 -6.61 -1.65 -5.87
CA ILE A 37 -7.85 -1.25 -6.53
C ILE A 37 -8.18 -2.31 -7.57
N ALA A 38 -9.39 -2.83 -7.56
CA ALA A 38 -9.89 -3.77 -8.56
C ALA A 38 -11.14 -3.17 -9.22
N ALA A 39 -11.16 -3.09 -10.54
CA ALA A 39 -12.39 -2.86 -11.29
C ALA A 39 -12.98 -4.22 -11.66
N PHE A 40 -14.25 -4.43 -11.37
CA PHE A 40 -14.94 -5.70 -11.62
C PHE A 40 -16.35 -5.47 -12.13
N SER A 41 -16.88 -6.46 -12.82
CA SER A 41 -18.33 -6.55 -13.04
C SER A 41 -18.93 -7.36 -11.91
N GLU A 42 -20.10 -6.95 -11.45
CA GLU A 42 -20.96 -7.66 -10.50
C GLU A 42 -22.25 -8.06 -11.23
N ARG A 43 -22.69 -9.31 -11.03
CA ARG A 43 -23.99 -9.82 -11.47
C ARG A 43 -24.50 -10.84 -10.46
N GLY A 44 -25.53 -10.49 -9.70
CA GLY A 44 -26.24 -11.42 -8.82
C GLY A 44 -25.34 -12.12 -7.79
N GLY A 45 -24.45 -11.36 -7.15
CA GLY A 45 -23.48 -11.87 -6.18
C GLY A 45 -22.19 -12.42 -6.78
N SER A 46 -22.13 -12.65 -8.09
CA SER A 46 -20.94 -13.14 -8.79
C SER A 46 -20.10 -11.99 -9.35
N ARG A 47 -18.77 -12.05 -9.17
CA ARG A 47 -17.82 -11.04 -9.67
C ARG A 47 -16.81 -11.59 -10.65
N ILE A 48 -16.47 -10.78 -11.65
CA ILE A 48 -15.31 -11.00 -12.52
C ILE A 48 -14.40 -9.77 -12.50
N GLY A 49 -13.14 -9.96 -12.11
CA GLY A 49 -12.13 -8.91 -12.12
C GLY A 49 -11.71 -8.55 -13.55
N LEU A 50 -11.84 -7.28 -13.90
CA LEU A 50 -11.54 -6.77 -15.24
C LEU A 50 -10.19 -6.03 -15.29
N TYR A 51 -9.86 -5.31 -14.20
CA TYR A 51 -8.64 -4.52 -14.13
C TYR A 51 -8.10 -4.44 -12.70
N ALA A 52 -6.82 -4.74 -12.52
CA ALA A 52 -6.15 -4.75 -11.22
C ALA A 52 -5.06 -3.68 -11.15
N LEU A 53 -5.09 -2.84 -10.11
CA LEU A 53 -4.17 -1.74 -9.93
C LEU A 53 -3.60 -1.72 -8.50
N GLN A 54 -2.28 -1.63 -8.38
CA GLN A 54 -1.60 -1.34 -7.13
C GLN A 54 -1.10 0.10 -7.14
N LEU A 55 -1.61 0.93 -6.22
CA LEU A 55 -1.15 2.30 -6.03
C LEU A 55 -0.08 2.35 -4.95
N ASP A 56 1.17 2.64 -5.31
CA ASP A 56 2.27 2.81 -4.35
C ASP A 56 2.31 4.23 -3.81
N HIS A 57 2.16 4.33 -2.50
CA HIS A 57 2.19 5.59 -1.77
C HIS A 57 3.61 6.08 -1.54
N ARG A 58 3.82 7.39 -1.70
CA ARG A 58 5.08 8.06 -1.32
C ARG A 58 5.01 8.74 0.05
N GLY A 59 4.10 8.28 0.93
CA GLY A 59 3.88 8.87 2.26
C GLY A 59 5.15 8.94 3.11
N GLY A 60 5.98 7.88 3.08
CA GLY A 60 7.28 7.86 3.74
C GLY A 60 8.23 8.95 3.23
N GLN A 61 8.36 9.08 1.90
CA GLN A 61 9.19 10.12 1.28
C GLN A 61 8.71 11.54 1.63
N ILE A 62 7.39 11.74 1.75
CA ILE A 62 6.81 13.03 2.16
C ILE A 62 7.20 13.34 3.61
N ARG A 63 7.05 12.37 4.52
CA ARG A 63 7.48 12.50 5.92
C ARG A 63 8.95 12.86 6.01
N ASP A 64 9.81 12.15 5.29
CA ASP A 64 11.26 12.36 5.35
C ASP A 64 11.63 13.76 4.84
N LYS A 65 11.00 14.22 3.75
CA LYS A 65 11.16 15.61 3.25
C LYS A 65 10.68 16.65 4.25
N LEU A 66 9.60 16.39 4.99
CA LEU A 66 9.11 17.29 6.04
C LEU A 66 10.08 17.33 7.23
N ALA A 67 10.67 16.19 7.61
CA ALA A 67 11.69 16.10 8.64
C ALA A 67 12.97 16.85 8.24
N SER A 68 13.46 16.66 7.02
CA SER A 68 14.60 17.42 6.48
C SER A 68 14.32 18.93 6.47
N ARG A 69 13.12 19.34 6.05
CA ARG A 69 12.72 20.76 6.08
C ARG A 69 12.71 21.32 7.51
N ALA A 70 12.23 20.55 8.48
CA ALA A 70 12.23 20.95 9.89
C ALA A 70 13.67 21.07 10.43
N ALA A 71 14.57 20.16 10.07
CA ALA A 71 15.99 20.20 10.42
C ALA A 71 16.69 21.44 9.84
N LEU A 72 16.49 21.75 8.56
CA LEU A 72 17.05 22.96 7.94
C LEU A 72 16.58 24.25 8.63
N ARG A 73 15.29 24.32 9.02
CA ARG A 73 14.77 25.46 9.78
C ARG A 73 15.38 25.57 11.18
N ARG A 74 15.64 24.43 11.86
CA ARG A 74 16.36 24.40 13.14
C ARG A 74 17.80 24.88 12.94
N GLY A 75 18.51 24.35 11.95
CA GLY A 75 19.88 24.73 11.62
C GLY A 75 20.05 26.21 11.29
N ARG A 76 19.08 26.85 10.63
CA ARG A 76 19.10 28.31 10.41
C ARG A 76 19.04 29.12 11.70
N ARG A 77 18.33 28.64 12.72
CA ARG A 77 18.27 29.30 14.03
C ARG A 77 19.54 29.05 14.84
N SER A 78 20.02 27.81 14.87
CA SER A 78 21.19 27.48 15.70
C SER A 78 22.52 27.95 15.12
N ARG A 79 22.68 27.99 13.78
CA ARG A 79 23.95 28.33 13.12
C ARG A 79 24.06 29.78 12.67
N ASN A 80 22.96 30.37 12.18
CA ASN A 80 23.02 31.68 11.53
C ASN A 80 22.40 32.81 12.36
N LEU A 81 21.42 32.52 13.22
CA LEU A 81 20.63 33.55 13.94
C LEU A 81 20.17 33.02 15.31
N ARG A 82 21.08 33.00 16.30
CA ARG A 82 20.82 32.50 17.68
C ARG A 82 19.62 33.17 18.35
N TYR A 83 19.35 34.44 18.00
CA TYR A 83 18.25 35.23 18.55
C TYR A 83 16.87 34.89 17.96
N ARG A 84 16.78 34.11 16.89
CA ARG A 84 15.49 33.83 16.23
C ARG A 84 14.72 32.72 16.96
N ALA A 85 13.88 33.08 17.92
CA ALA A 85 13.05 32.16 18.69
C ALA A 85 12.11 31.26 17.82
N PRO A 86 11.84 30.02 18.23
CA PRO A 86 10.91 29.14 17.53
C PRO A 86 9.45 29.60 17.70
N ARG A 87 8.80 29.95 16.59
CA ARG A 87 7.36 30.30 16.58
C ARG A 87 6.49 29.05 16.41
N PHE A 88 6.13 28.40 17.51
CA PHE A 88 5.24 27.23 17.51
C PHE A 88 3.77 27.63 17.33
N ASN A 89 3.35 28.72 17.98
CA ASN A 89 1.97 29.21 17.98
C ASN A 89 1.48 29.65 16.60
N ASN A 90 2.39 30.06 15.69
CA ASN A 90 2.07 30.37 14.30
C ASN A 90 1.72 29.13 13.44
N ARG A 91 1.74 27.93 14.02
CA ARG A 91 1.46 26.67 13.32
C ARG A 91 0.09 26.14 13.74
N THR A 92 -0.94 26.94 13.47
CA THR A 92 -2.32 26.48 13.63
C THR A 92 -2.64 25.42 12.58
N ARG A 93 -3.48 24.45 12.97
CA ARG A 93 -3.99 23.41 12.08
C ARG A 93 -5.51 23.51 12.09
N PRO A 94 -6.17 23.56 10.93
CA PRO A 94 -7.62 23.59 10.89
C PRO A 94 -8.21 22.29 11.48
N GLN A 95 -9.47 22.34 11.90
CA GLN A 95 -10.19 21.16 12.33
C GLN A 95 -10.23 20.12 11.19
N GLY A 96 -10.04 18.84 11.52
CA GLY A 96 -9.96 17.76 10.53
C GLY A 96 -8.63 17.72 9.75
N TRP A 97 -7.62 18.51 10.14
CA TRP A 97 -6.30 18.45 9.53
C TRP A 97 -5.67 17.08 9.69
N ILE A 98 -5.21 16.52 8.58
CA ILE A 98 -4.40 15.30 8.55
C ILE A 98 -3.03 15.58 7.96
N ALA A 99 -2.01 14.88 8.47
CA ALA A 99 -0.64 15.10 8.04
C ALA A 99 -0.48 14.88 6.51
N PRO A 100 0.37 15.65 5.81
CA PRO A 100 0.49 15.55 4.35
C PRO A 100 0.84 14.15 3.83
N SER A 101 1.59 13.35 4.60
CA SER A 101 1.91 11.96 4.27
C SER A 101 0.68 11.04 4.32
N LEU A 102 -0.27 11.31 5.21
CA LEU A 102 -1.54 10.60 5.34
C LEU A 102 -2.55 11.09 4.30
N ARG A 103 -2.68 12.41 4.15
CA ARG A 103 -3.52 13.04 3.11
C ARG A 103 -3.19 12.52 1.72
N HIS A 104 -1.91 12.37 1.40
CA HIS A 104 -1.46 11.80 0.13
C HIS A 104 -2.09 10.43 -0.20
N ARG A 105 -2.33 9.58 0.81
CA ARG A 105 -2.96 8.26 0.58
C ARG A 105 -4.41 8.43 0.14
N VAL A 106 -5.15 9.26 0.86
CA VAL A 106 -6.54 9.60 0.55
C VAL A 106 -6.64 10.21 -0.84
N ASP A 107 -5.90 11.30 -1.08
CA ASP A 107 -5.94 12.04 -2.35
C ASP A 107 -5.46 11.17 -3.52
N GLY A 108 -4.48 10.30 -3.28
CA GLY A 108 -3.96 9.35 -4.26
C GLY A 108 -5.03 8.37 -4.70
N THR A 109 -5.70 7.71 -3.75
CA THR A 109 -6.78 6.76 -4.02
C THR A 109 -7.94 7.44 -4.73
N VAL A 110 -8.42 8.57 -4.22
CA VAL A 110 -9.55 9.32 -4.82
C VAL A 110 -9.22 9.83 -6.23
N SER A 111 -7.98 10.28 -6.46
CA SER A 111 -7.51 10.64 -7.81
C SER A 111 -7.59 9.46 -8.77
N TRP A 112 -7.35 8.23 -8.31
CA TRP A 112 -7.44 7.04 -9.15
C TRP A 112 -8.88 6.57 -9.37
N VAL A 113 -9.74 6.66 -8.36
CA VAL A 113 -11.18 6.47 -8.52
C VAL A 113 -11.73 7.45 -9.57
N SER A 114 -11.45 8.75 -9.44
CA SER A 114 -11.88 9.77 -10.42
C SER A 114 -11.34 9.52 -11.84
N ARG A 115 -10.15 8.94 -11.98
CA ARG A 115 -9.59 8.54 -13.29
C ARG A 115 -10.34 7.35 -13.87
N LEU A 116 -10.57 6.32 -13.07
CA LEU A 116 -11.31 5.13 -13.48
C LEU A 116 -12.75 5.48 -13.86
N SER A 117 -13.44 6.29 -13.06
CA SER A 117 -14.79 6.79 -13.37
C SER A 117 -14.87 7.64 -14.64
N ARG A 118 -13.73 8.19 -15.11
CA ARG A 118 -13.66 8.91 -16.39
C ARG A 118 -13.44 7.96 -17.57
N TRP A 119 -12.87 6.79 -17.32
CA TRP A 119 -12.48 5.83 -18.36
C TRP A 119 -13.48 4.69 -18.50
N ALA A 120 -14.27 4.41 -17.46
CA ALA A 120 -15.26 3.36 -17.40
C ALA A 120 -16.53 3.83 -16.64
N PRO A 121 -17.71 3.26 -16.94
CA PRO A 121 -18.97 3.58 -16.27
C PRO A 121 -19.00 2.99 -14.85
N VAL A 122 -18.31 3.64 -13.92
CA VAL A 122 -18.25 3.19 -12.53
C VAL A 122 -19.59 3.44 -11.85
N THR A 123 -20.24 2.39 -11.33
CA THR A 123 -21.56 2.45 -10.70
C THR A 123 -21.50 2.43 -9.17
N ALA A 124 -20.49 1.80 -8.57
CA ALA A 124 -20.32 1.75 -7.12
C ALA A 124 -18.86 1.57 -6.69
N VAL A 125 -18.58 1.89 -5.43
CA VAL A 125 -17.28 1.70 -4.79
C VAL A 125 -17.44 0.88 -3.51
N HIS A 126 -16.67 -0.19 -3.38
CA HIS A 126 -16.54 -1.00 -2.17
C HIS A 126 -15.19 -0.69 -1.53
N VAL A 127 -15.18 -0.24 -0.29
CA VAL A 127 -13.94 0.06 0.43
C VAL A 127 -13.84 -0.75 1.71
N GLU A 128 -12.68 -1.38 1.92
CA GLU A 128 -12.40 -2.00 3.20
C GLU A 128 -12.27 -0.91 4.27
N ARG A 129 -13.20 -0.93 5.24
CA ARG A 129 -13.12 -0.09 6.43
C ARG A 129 -12.37 -0.86 7.49
N VAL A 130 -11.06 -0.69 7.46
CA VAL A 130 -10.14 -1.18 8.47
C VAL A 130 -10.56 -0.62 9.84
N ALA A 131 -11.22 -1.44 10.65
CA ALA A 131 -11.82 -1.04 11.92
C ALA A 131 -10.85 -1.18 13.11
N PHE A 132 -9.54 -1.10 12.90
CA PHE A 132 -8.63 -1.15 14.04
C PHE A 132 -8.65 0.20 14.79
N ASP A 133 -9.28 0.25 15.96
CA ASP A 133 -9.11 1.38 16.87
C ASP A 133 -7.81 1.20 17.69
N THR A 134 -6.69 1.67 17.13
CA THR A 134 -5.38 1.62 17.80
C THR A 134 -5.34 2.40 19.12
N HIS A 135 -6.26 3.35 19.33
CA HIS A 135 -6.38 4.10 20.58
C HIS A 135 -7.07 3.27 21.66
N LEU A 136 -8.18 2.59 21.34
CA LEU A 136 -8.82 1.62 22.24
C LEU A 136 -7.87 0.46 22.59
N LEU A 137 -7.07 0.00 21.63
CA LEU A 137 -6.09 -1.10 21.79
C LEU A 137 -4.86 -0.72 22.64
N SER A 138 -4.54 0.57 22.72
CA SER A 138 -3.46 1.08 23.56
C SER A 138 -3.94 1.41 24.96
N ALA A 139 -5.25 1.53 25.22
CA ALA A 139 -5.78 1.94 26.53
C ALA A 139 -5.69 0.84 27.61
N GLY A 140 -5.40 -0.42 27.25
CA GLY A 140 -5.17 -1.51 28.20
C GLY A 140 -6.44 -2.08 28.85
N ARG A 141 -7.62 -1.88 28.26
CA ARG A 141 -8.88 -2.44 28.78
C ARG A 141 -8.89 -3.99 28.71
N PRO A 142 -9.57 -4.69 29.63
CA PRO A 142 -9.70 -6.16 29.61
C PRO A 142 -10.33 -6.65 28.30
N LEU A 143 -9.73 -7.63 27.63
CA LEU A 143 -10.28 -8.19 26.38
C LEU A 143 -11.56 -9.02 26.64
N GLU A 144 -11.64 -9.73 27.77
CA GLU A 144 -12.76 -10.63 28.14
C GLU A 144 -14.11 -9.92 28.31
N GLY A 145 -14.15 -8.68 28.80
CA GLY A 145 -15.40 -7.93 28.99
C GLY A 145 -15.88 -7.15 27.75
N VAL A 146 -15.05 -7.05 26.72
CA VAL A 146 -15.30 -6.26 25.49
C VAL A 146 -15.91 -7.15 24.41
N GLU A 147 -15.63 -8.46 24.43
CA GLU A 147 -16.32 -9.46 23.60
C GLU A 147 -17.83 -9.49 23.87
N TYR A 148 -18.24 -9.33 25.14
CA TYR A 148 -19.64 -9.37 25.54
C TYR A 148 -20.40 -8.05 25.30
N ARG A 149 -19.70 -6.90 25.27
CA ARG A 149 -20.32 -5.56 25.16
C ARG A 149 -20.24 -4.93 23.76
N TYR A 150 -19.30 -5.35 22.92
CA TYR A 150 -19.07 -4.81 21.56
C TYR A 150 -19.11 -5.87 20.44
N GLY A 151 -19.50 -7.11 20.75
CA GLY A 151 -19.69 -8.19 19.79
C GLY A 151 -18.41 -8.94 19.39
N THR A 152 -18.60 -10.14 18.85
CA THR A 152 -17.59 -11.13 18.40
C THR A 152 -16.54 -10.60 17.41
N LEU A 153 -16.76 -9.42 16.81
CA LEU A 153 -15.88 -8.83 15.81
C LEU A 153 -14.59 -8.24 16.39
N HIS A 154 -14.63 -7.68 17.61
CA HIS A 154 -13.50 -6.96 18.21
C HIS A 154 -12.31 -7.87 18.56
N GLY A 155 -12.58 -9.04 19.15
CA GLY A 155 -11.55 -10.04 19.46
C GLY A 155 -10.88 -10.62 18.20
N TYR A 156 -11.66 -10.80 17.13
CA TYR A 156 -11.16 -11.28 15.83
C TYR A 156 -10.17 -10.29 15.19
N GLU A 157 -10.43 -8.99 15.33
CA GLU A 157 -9.59 -7.92 14.80
C GLU A 157 -8.23 -7.81 15.52
N VAL A 158 -8.21 -7.94 16.85
CA VAL A 158 -6.95 -7.96 17.63
C VAL A 158 -6.10 -9.16 17.25
N ARG A 159 -6.75 -10.32 17.08
CA ARG A 159 -6.08 -11.55 16.69
C ARG A 159 -5.48 -11.45 15.30
N GLU A 160 -6.22 -11.00 14.29
CA GLU A 160 -5.67 -10.81 12.94
C GLU A 160 -4.54 -9.78 12.91
N TYR A 161 -4.67 -8.72 13.70
CA TYR A 161 -3.62 -7.72 13.85
C TYR A 161 -2.33 -8.33 14.42
N LEU A 162 -2.41 -9.10 15.51
CA LEU A 162 -1.25 -9.76 16.11
C LEU A 162 -0.68 -10.82 15.16
N LEU A 163 -1.52 -11.63 14.52
CA LEU A 163 -1.09 -12.58 13.49
C LEU A 163 -0.30 -11.90 12.36
N ALA A 164 -0.74 -10.73 11.89
CA ALA A 164 0.01 -9.96 10.89
C ALA A 164 1.33 -9.40 11.46
N LYS A 165 1.30 -8.83 12.66
CA LYS A 165 2.48 -8.27 13.35
C LYS A 165 3.59 -9.30 13.54
N TRP A 166 3.22 -10.54 13.83
CA TRP A 166 4.14 -11.65 14.12
C TRP A 166 4.38 -12.56 12.91
N GLY A 167 3.98 -12.14 11.71
CA GLY A 167 4.27 -12.87 10.47
C GLY A 167 3.55 -14.22 10.35
N ARG A 168 2.43 -14.40 11.06
CA ARG A 168 1.67 -15.66 11.16
C ARG A 168 2.53 -16.85 11.56
N ALA A 169 3.50 -16.60 12.43
CA ALA A 169 4.39 -17.60 13.01
C ALA A 169 4.43 -17.42 14.52
N CYS A 170 4.64 -18.52 15.24
CA CYS A 170 4.85 -18.50 16.69
C CYS A 170 6.02 -17.60 17.04
N ALA A 171 5.82 -16.65 17.95
CA ALA A 171 6.85 -15.72 18.40
C ALA A 171 8.04 -16.44 19.05
N TYR A 172 7.80 -17.59 19.68
CA TYR A 172 8.79 -18.34 20.46
C TYR A 172 9.59 -19.33 19.64
N CYS A 173 8.93 -20.16 18.83
CA CYS A 173 9.58 -21.24 18.07
C CYS A 173 9.60 -21.01 16.56
N GLY A 174 8.92 -19.99 16.04
CA GLY A 174 8.87 -19.70 14.61
C GLY A 174 7.96 -20.61 13.78
N ALA A 175 7.28 -21.59 14.38
CA ALA A 175 6.35 -22.47 13.67
C ALA A 175 5.24 -21.67 12.96
N SER A 176 4.98 -22.01 11.70
CA SER A 176 3.92 -21.40 10.87
C SER A 176 2.99 -22.49 10.33
N GLY A 177 1.76 -22.14 9.94
CA GLY A 177 0.76 -23.13 9.50
C GLY A 177 0.08 -23.94 10.61
N VAL A 178 0.41 -23.65 11.88
CA VAL A 178 -0.19 -24.28 13.07
C VAL A 178 -1.22 -23.35 13.73
N PRO A 179 -2.17 -23.86 14.54
CA PRO A 179 -3.02 -23.01 15.37
C PRO A 179 -2.19 -22.09 16.28
N LEU A 180 -2.46 -20.79 16.19
CA LEU A 180 -1.81 -19.74 16.98
C LEU A 180 -2.81 -19.08 17.92
N ASN A 181 -2.40 -18.97 19.19
CA ASN A 181 -3.11 -18.32 20.29
C ASN A 181 -2.48 -16.97 20.60
N LEU A 182 -3.24 -16.10 21.26
CA LEU A 182 -2.69 -14.88 21.84
C LEU A 182 -2.07 -15.21 23.19
N ASP A 183 -0.87 -14.70 23.42
CA ASP A 183 -0.16 -14.84 24.70
C ASP A 183 0.27 -13.47 25.23
N HIS A 184 0.28 -13.34 26.56
CA HIS A 184 0.76 -12.17 27.27
C HIS A 184 2.25 -12.30 27.57
N ILE A 185 3.06 -11.41 27.01
CA ILE A 185 4.51 -11.34 27.20
C ILE A 185 4.84 -11.24 28.70
N HIS A 186 4.22 -10.29 29.39
CA HIS A 186 4.11 -10.25 30.84
C HIS A 186 2.74 -10.82 31.23
N PRO A 187 2.68 -11.97 31.92
CA PRO A 187 1.43 -12.68 32.25
C PRO A 187 0.43 -11.84 33.02
N ARG A 188 -0.86 -11.97 32.71
CA ARG A 188 -1.95 -11.23 33.41
C ARG A 188 -1.97 -11.49 34.91
N SER A 189 -1.77 -12.74 35.33
CA SER A 189 -1.71 -13.13 36.75
C SER A 189 -0.58 -12.43 37.51
N ARG A 190 0.43 -11.91 36.81
CA ARG A 190 1.54 -11.15 37.39
C ARG A 190 1.46 -9.63 37.13
N GLY A 191 0.29 -9.11 36.71
CA GLY A 191 0.09 -7.67 36.44
C GLY A 191 0.20 -7.26 34.97
N GLY A 192 0.27 -8.24 34.06
CA GLY A 192 0.27 -8.04 32.61
C GLY A 192 -0.91 -7.25 32.06
N SER A 193 -0.64 -6.21 31.28
CA SER A 193 -1.68 -5.44 30.59
C SER A 193 -2.19 -6.13 29.32
N ASN A 194 -3.41 -5.82 28.88
CA ASN A 194 -3.94 -6.23 27.58
C ASN A 194 -3.52 -5.34 26.41
N ARG A 195 -2.48 -4.51 26.60
CA ARG A 195 -1.97 -3.64 25.53
C ARG A 195 -1.30 -4.49 24.45
N ILE A 196 -1.41 -4.07 23.19
CA ILE A 196 -0.71 -4.72 22.05
C ILE A 196 0.80 -4.87 22.29
N SER A 197 1.42 -3.96 23.02
CA SER A 197 2.84 -4.03 23.38
C SER A 197 3.17 -5.20 24.32
N ASN A 198 2.16 -5.76 25.00
CA ASN A 198 2.27 -6.90 25.90
C ASN A 198 1.70 -8.20 25.30
N LEU A 199 1.26 -8.19 24.04
CA LEU A 199 0.66 -9.36 23.39
C LEU A 199 1.53 -9.87 22.25
N CYS A 200 1.69 -11.20 22.19
CA CYS A 200 2.28 -11.91 21.06
C CYS A 200 1.38 -13.05 20.56
N VAL A 201 1.83 -13.76 19.53
CA VAL A 201 1.18 -15.00 19.08
C VAL A 201 2.08 -16.19 19.34
N ALA A 202 1.51 -17.27 19.85
CA ALA A 202 2.23 -18.49 20.21
C ALA A 202 1.48 -19.71 19.71
N CYS A 203 2.19 -20.78 19.31
CA CYS A 203 1.53 -22.07 19.11
C CYS A 203 1.06 -22.62 20.45
N VAL A 204 0.11 -23.57 20.41
CA VAL A 204 -0.48 -24.17 21.62
C VAL A 204 0.60 -24.66 22.59
N GLY A 205 1.57 -25.44 22.09
CA GLY A 205 2.65 -26.01 22.91
C GLY A 205 3.51 -24.95 23.59
N CYS A 206 3.95 -23.90 22.87
CA CYS A 206 4.74 -22.84 23.51
C CYS A 206 3.92 -21.98 24.47
N ASN A 207 2.65 -21.71 24.17
CA ASN A 207 1.77 -20.96 25.04
C ASN A 207 1.56 -21.68 26.38
N GLN A 208 1.31 -22.99 26.33
CA GLN A 208 1.17 -23.83 27.51
C GLN A 208 2.49 -23.99 28.28
N ALA A 209 3.61 -24.16 27.58
CA ALA A 209 4.92 -24.28 28.22
C ALA A 209 5.34 -22.98 28.94
N LYS A 210 5.02 -21.81 28.39
CA LYS A 210 5.26 -20.54 29.06
C LYS A 210 4.30 -20.33 30.23
N ASN A 211 3.01 -20.65 30.06
CA ASN A 211 1.99 -20.46 31.08
C ASN A 211 2.06 -19.04 31.72
N ALA A 212 2.05 -18.95 33.05
CA ALA A 212 2.16 -17.74 33.83
C ALA A 212 3.60 -17.27 34.08
N THR A 213 4.58 -17.80 33.34
CA THR A 213 5.99 -17.42 33.43
C THR A 213 6.26 -16.17 32.58
N PRO A 214 6.90 -15.12 33.13
CA PRO A 214 7.37 -13.97 32.37
C PRO A 214 8.28 -14.38 31.22
N ILE A 215 8.24 -13.61 30.13
CA ILE A 215 9.01 -13.95 28.93
C ILE A 215 10.52 -14.01 29.18
N GLU A 216 11.02 -13.19 30.09
CA GLU A 216 12.43 -13.11 30.46
C GLU A 216 12.89 -14.43 31.09
N GLU A 217 12.08 -14.99 31.99
CA GLU A 217 12.32 -16.30 32.62
C GLU A 217 12.16 -17.45 31.60
N PHE A 218 11.11 -17.42 30.77
CA PHE A 218 10.83 -18.48 29.80
C PHE A 218 11.86 -18.58 28.65
N LEU A 219 12.54 -17.47 28.34
CA LEU A 219 13.54 -17.39 27.27
C LEU A 219 14.96 -17.15 27.81
N THR A 220 15.22 -17.52 29.06
CA THR A 220 16.56 -17.41 29.69
C THR A 220 17.65 -18.00 28.79
N ASP A 221 17.42 -19.20 28.24
CA ASP A 221 18.39 -19.89 27.37
C ASP A 221 18.35 -19.42 25.89
N ARG A 222 17.48 -18.47 25.55
CA ARG A 222 17.28 -17.96 24.18
C ARG A 222 17.26 -16.43 24.13
N PRO A 223 18.35 -15.75 24.55
CA PRO A 223 18.40 -14.29 24.66
C PRO A 223 18.21 -13.55 23.32
N VAL A 224 18.65 -14.14 22.21
CA VAL A 224 18.44 -13.58 20.86
C VAL A 224 16.96 -13.50 20.50
N VAL A 225 16.18 -14.53 20.86
CA VAL A 225 14.74 -14.59 20.63
C VAL A 225 14.03 -13.58 21.54
N LEU A 226 14.42 -13.50 22.81
CA LEU A 226 13.89 -12.53 23.77
C LEU A 226 14.04 -11.08 23.27
N VAL A 227 15.26 -10.69 22.87
CA VAL A 227 15.53 -9.34 22.34
C VAL A 227 14.68 -9.05 21.11
N LYS A 228 14.56 -10.01 20.18
CA LYS A 228 13.71 -9.88 19.00
C LYS A 228 12.25 -9.67 19.36
N ILE A 229 11.70 -10.46 20.29
CA ILE A 229 10.31 -10.34 20.75
C ILE A 229 10.07 -8.99 21.42
N LEU A 230 10.95 -8.55 22.32
CA LEU A 230 10.82 -7.26 23.00
C LEU A 230 10.94 -6.06 22.03
N GLN A 231 11.81 -6.14 21.02
CA GLN A 231 11.90 -5.12 19.97
C GLN A 231 10.64 -5.11 19.09
N GLN A 232 10.16 -6.29 18.67
CA GLN A 232 8.97 -6.42 17.83
C GLN A 232 7.70 -6.05 18.59
N SER A 233 7.61 -6.32 19.89
CA SER A 233 6.48 -5.93 20.74
C SER A 233 6.36 -4.40 20.85
N LYS A 234 7.51 -3.72 21.01
CA LYS A 234 7.65 -2.26 21.04
C LYS A 234 7.63 -1.60 19.66
N ALA A 235 7.68 -2.38 18.57
CA ALA A 235 7.69 -1.82 17.22
C ALA A 235 6.42 -0.97 17.00
N PRO A 236 6.57 0.32 16.66
CA PRO A 236 5.44 1.23 16.58
C PRO A 236 4.51 0.82 15.45
N LEU A 237 3.20 0.95 15.71
CA LEU A 237 2.06 0.59 14.85
C LEU A 237 1.94 1.47 13.60
N ARG A 238 3.04 1.97 13.03
CA ARG A 238 3.06 3.08 12.05
C ARG A 238 2.20 2.79 10.84
N ASP A 239 2.23 1.55 10.36
CA ASP A 239 1.51 1.17 9.15
C ASP A 239 0.00 1.06 9.40
N ALA A 240 -0.42 0.34 10.44
CA ALA A 240 -1.82 0.22 10.85
C ALA A 240 -2.41 1.57 11.30
N ALA A 241 -1.72 2.30 12.18
CA ALA A 241 -2.14 3.61 12.65
C ALA A 241 -2.34 4.60 11.49
N ALA A 242 -1.49 4.52 10.47
CA ALA A 242 -1.61 5.40 9.32
C ALA A 242 -2.79 5.03 8.40
N VAL A 243 -3.19 3.76 8.30
CA VAL A 243 -4.43 3.36 7.61
C VAL A 243 -5.66 3.80 8.43
N ASN A 244 -5.67 3.52 9.73
CA ASN A 244 -6.76 3.89 10.64
C ASN A 244 -6.99 5.39 10.69
N ALA A 245 -5.92 6.18 10.78
CA ALA A 245 -6.00 7.64 10.80
C ALA A 245 -6.59 8.22 9.49
N THR A 246 -6.51 7.49 8.38
CA THR A 246 -7.07 7.89 7.09
C THR A 246 -8.45 7.31 6.79
N ARG A 247 -8.93 6.32 7.55
CA ARG A 247 -10.15 5.55 7.21
C ARG A 247 -11.36 6.43 6.93
N TRP A 248 -11.65 7.34 7.86
CA TRP A 248 -12.81 8.22 7.79
C TRP A 248 -12.63 9.32 6.74
N ALA A 249 -11.39 9.80 6.59
CA ALA A 249 -11.07 10.78 5.56
C ALA A 249 -11.20 10.18 4.16
N LEU A 250 -10.80 8.92 3.97
CA LEU A 250 -10.96 8.20 2.71
C LEU A 250 -12.43 7.94 2.41
N TRP A 251 -13.18 7.36 3.36
CA TRP A 251 -14.60 7.10 3.17
C TRP A 251 -15.36 8.38 2.80
N ARG A 252 -15.21 9.47 3.57
CA ARG A 252 -15.85 10.75 3.24
C ARG A 252 -15.45 11.28 1.87
N ALA A 253 -14.17 11.16 1.50
CA ALA A 253 -13.69 11.64 0.21
C ALA A 253 -14.19 10.78 -0.96
N LEU A 254 -14.42 9.48 -0.75
CA LEU A 254 -15.07 8.59 -1.73
C LEU A 254 -16.55 8.91 -1.85
N THR A 255 -17.27 9.09 -0.73
CA THR A 255 -18.69 9.49 -0.76
C THR A 255 -18.89 10.84 -1.47
N ALA A 256 -17.96 11.78 -1.29
CA ALA A 256 -17.97 13.07 -1.97
C ALA A 256 -17.78 12.97 -3.50
N THR A 257 -17.47 11.79 -4.06
CA THR A 257 -17.46 11.59 -5.52
C THR A 257 -18.87 11.46 -6.12
N GLY A 258 -19.91 11.28 -5.29
CA GLY A 258 -21.28 11.04 -5.71
C GLY A 258 -21.60 9.58 -6.04
N LEU A 259 -20.61 8.68 -5.98
CA LEU A 259 -20.82 7.24 -6.17
C LEU A 259 -21.40 6.60 -4.89
N PRO A 260 -22.29 5.62 -5.01
CA PRO A 260 -22.61 4.72 -3.90
C PRO A 260 -21.35 4.08 -3.32
N VAL A 261 -21.15 4.21 -2.00
CA VAL A 261 -19.98 3.66 -1.30
C VAL A 261 -20.43 2.62 -0.27
N ALA A 262 -20.14 1.35 -0.55
CA ALA A 262 -20.29 0.25 0.40
C ALA A 262 -19.00 0.06 1.21
N THR A 263 -19.15 -0.33 2.48
CA THR A 263 -18.01 -0.61 3.37
C THR A 263 -18.04 -2.05 3.85
N ALA A 264 -16.88 -2.70 3.91
CA ALA A 264 -16.75 -4.04 4.48
C ALA A 264 -15.63 -4.09 5.54
N SER A 265 -15.69 -5.08 6.42
CA SER A 265 -14.60 -5.37 7.35
C SER A 265 -13.52 -6.23 6.68
N GLY A 266 -12.26 -6.09 7.14
CA GLY A 266 -11.18 -6.94 6.67
C GLY A 266 -11.38 -8.43 6.98
N GLY A 267 -12.13 -8.75 8.04
CA GLY A 267 -12.56 -10.12 8.32
C GLY A 267 -13.41 -10.70 7.19
N ARG A 268 -14.37 -9.93 6.66
CA ARG A 268 -15.19 -10.34 5.53
C ARG A 268 -14.37 -10.46 4.24
N THR A 269 -13.47 -9.51 3.96
CA THR A 269 -12.54 -9.59 2.81
C THR A 269 -11.71 -10.88 2.85
N LYS A 270 -11.13 -11.19 4.01
CA LYS A 270 -10.33 -12.41 4.21
C LYS A 270 -11.18 -13.67 4.00
N TRP A 271 -12.36 -13.74 4.62
CA TRP A 271 -13.27 -14.88 4.48
C TRP A 271 -13.65 -15.11 3.01
N ASN A 272 -14.04 -14.04 2.31
CA ASN A 272 -14.35 -14.06 0.88
C ASN A 272 -13.19 -14.60 0.05
N ARG A 273 -11.97 -14.11 0.28
CA ARG A 273 -10.77 -14.55 -0.45
C ARG A 273 -10.41 -16.02 -0.17
N SER A 274 -10.57 -16.47 1.06
CA SER A 274 -10.27 -17.85 1.45
C SER A 274 -11.20 -18.86 0.78
N ARG A 275 -12.49 -18.60 0.71
CA ARG A 275 -13.45 -19.51 0.07
C ARG A 275 -13.35 -19.55 -1.46
N THR A 276 -12.83 -18.49 -2.09
CA THR A 276 -12.59 -18.45 -3.55
C THR A 276 -11.20 -18.97 -3.93
N GLY A 277 -10.38 -19.35 -2.95
CA GLY A 277 -9.01 -19.82 -3.18
C GLY A 277 -8.05 -18.76 -3.71
N ALA A 278 -8.38 -17.46 -3.63
CA ALA A 278 -7.50 -16.41 -4.14
C ALA A 278 -6.25 -16.22 -3.26
N ALA A 279 -5.10 -16.05 -3.93
CA ALA A 279 -3.83 -15.74 -3.28
C ALA A 279 -3.90 -14.38 -2.57
N LYS A 280 -3.05 -14.20 -1.55
CA LYS A 280 -3.02 -12.92 -0.83
C LYS A 280 -2.28 -11.86 -1.64
N SER A 281 -3.00 -10.84 -2.08
CA SER A 281 -2.46 -9.57 -2.60
C SER A 281 -3.46 -8.44 -2.34
N HIS A 282 -2.99 -7.19 -2.29
CA HIS A 282 -3.88 -6.04 -2.07
C HIS A 282 -4.94 -5.89 -3.18
N THR A 283 -4.61 -6.23 -4.43
CA THR A 283 -5.53 -6.17 -5.57
C THR A 283 -6.59 -7.27 -5.51
N LEU A 284 -6.22 -8.47 -5.09
CA LEU A 284 -7.19 -9.55 -4.84
C LEU A 284 -8.04 -9.27 -3.61
N ASP A 285 -7.45 -8.76 -2.52
CA ASP A 285 -8.23 -8.32 -1.36
C ASP A 285 -9.25 -7.26 -1.79
N ALA A 286 -8.86 -6.27 -2.60
CA ALA A 286 -9.77 -5.26 -3.18
C ALA A 286 -10.94 -5.87 -3.97
N LEU A 287 -10.71 -6.90 -4.81
CA LEU A 287 -11.75 -7.61 -5.55
C LEU A 287 -12.78 -8.31 -4.62
N HIS A 288 -12.33 -8.73 -3.43
CA HIS A 288 -13.11 -9.49 -2.46
C HIS A 288 -13.75 -8.63 -1.36
N VAL A 289 -13.62 -7.29 -1.42
CA VAL A 289 -14.26 -6.37 -0.48
C VAL A 289 -15.78 -6.34 -0.73
N GLY A 290 -16.58 -6.55 0.32
CA GLY A 290 -18.04 -6.38 0.28
C GLY A 290 -18.84 -7.68 0.35
N ALA A 291 -20.13 -7.58 0.02
CA ALA A 291 -20.98 -8.73 -0.24
C ALA A 291 -20.60 -9.34 -1.59
N LEU A 292 -20.49 -10.66 -1.59
CA LEU A 292 -19.95 -11.47 -2.68
C LEU A 292 -20.46 -12.88 -2.44
N ASP A 293 -20.69 -13.65 -3.49
CA ASP A 293 -20.99 -15.09 -3.45
C ASP A 293 -19.87 -15.88 -4.14
N HIS A 294 -19.49 -15.51 -5.36
CA HIS A 294 -18.43 -16.19 -6.10
C HIS A 294 -17.57 -15.21 -6.90
N VAL A 295 -16.33 -15.60 -7.20
CA VAL A 295 -15.45 -14.90 -8.14
C VAL A 295 -15.10 -15.85 -9.26
N THR A 296 -15.45 -15.50 -10.50
CA THR A 296 -15.27 -16.39 -11.67
C THR A 296 -13.95 -16.17 -12.40
N GLY A 297 -13.26 -15.06 -12.12
CA GLY A 297 -11.94 -14.79 -12.68
C GLY A 297 -11.37 -13.44 -12.28
N TRP A 298 -10.08 -13.25 -12.51
CA TRP A 298 -9.37 -11.99 -12.28
C TRP A 298 -8.17 -11.83 -13.23
N PRO A 299 -7.66 -10.60 -13.42
CA PRO A 299 -6.54 -10.35 -14.30
C PRO A 299 -5.27 -11.04 -13.83
N SER A 300 -4.50 -11.61 -14.77
CA SER A 300 -3.21 -12.24 -14.48
C SER A 300 -2.07 -11.23 -14.25
N MET A 301 -2.31 -9.95 -14.55
CA MET A 301 -1.34 -8.87 -14.48
C MET A 301 -1.90 -7.69 -13.68
N VAL A 302 -1.06 -7.14 -12.80
CA VAL A 302 -1.36 -5.95 -12.00
C VAL A 302 -0.63 -4.75 -12.59
N LEU A 303 -1.36 -3.65 -12.79
CA LEU A 303 -0.75 -2.36 -13.07
C LEU A 303 -0.24 -1.74 -11.76
N VAL A 304 1.06 -1.56 -11.66
CA VAL A 304 1.67 -0.81 -10.55
C VAL A 304 1.81 0.65 -10.91
N ILE A 305 1.30 1.48 -10.00
CA ILE A 305 1.24 2.92 -10.13
C ILE A 305 2.04 3.53 -8.99
N ALA A 306 3.27 3.96 -9.28
CA ALA A 306 4.11 4.60 -8.29
C ALA A 306 3.90 6.11 -8.24
N ALA A 307 3.48 6.69 -7.11
CA ALA A 307 3.40 8.14 -6.98
C ALA A 307 4.79 8.80 -7.00
N THR A 308 5.16 9.41 -8.14
CA THR A 308 6.50 10.01 -8.37
C THR A 308 6.53 11.53 -8.15
N GLY A 309 5.38 12.20 -8.26
CA GLY A 309 5.25 13.65 -8.09
C GLY A 309 5.41 14.45 -9.38
N ARG A 310 5.04 15.73 -9.31
CA ARG A 310 5.01 16.67 -10.45
C ARG A 310 6.15 17.71 -10.38
N GLY A 311 7.31 17.28 -9.91
CA GLY A 311 8.49 18.13 -9.71
C GLY A 311 8.70 18.57 -8.26
N THR A 312 9.54 19.59 -8.08
CA THR A 312 9.94 20.13 -6.77
C THR A 312 9.52 21.58 -6.61
N TYR A 313 9.03 21.92 -5.42
CA TYR A 313 8.80 23.31 -5.00
C TYR A 313 10.06 23.96 -4.42
N ALA A 314 11.04 23.16 -3.98
CA ALA A 314 12.31 23.68 -3.50
C ALA A 314 13.10 24.22 -4.69
N ARG A 315 13.51 25.49 -4.59
CA ARG A 315 14.29 26.22 -5.61
C ARG A 315 15.79 26.14 -5.37
N THR A 316 16.19 25.81 -4.16
CA THR A 316 17.59 25.72 -3.75
C THR A 316 17.82 24.38 -3.09
N ARG A 317 18.80 23.61 -3.57
CA ARG A 317 19.27 22.40 -2.88
C ARG A 317 20.38 22.79 -1.92
N ALA A 318 20.35 22.15 -0.75
CA ALA A 318 21.44 22.24 0.20
C ALA A 318 22.41 21.06 0.02
N ASP A 319 23.65 21.23 0.47
CA ASP A 319 24.60 20.15 0.68
C ASP A 319 24.22 19.27 1.89
N ARG A 320 25.10 18.32 2.25
CA ARG A 320 24.89 17.44 3.41
C ARG A 320 24.90 18.17 4.76
N TYR A 321 25.46 19.37 4.83
CA TYR A 321 25.58 20.19 6.04
C TYR A 321 24.46 21.26 6.14
N GLY A 322 23.62 21.37 5.11
CA GLY A 322 22.50 22.30 5.05
C GLY A 322 22.81 23.66 4.43
N PHE A 323 23.98 23.85 3.80
CA PHE A 323 24.34 25.07 3.08
C PHE A 323 23.79 25.07 1.65
N PRO A 324 23.27 26.21 1.15
CA PRO A 324 22.83 26.34 -0.24
C PRO A 324 23.95 25.98 -1.23
N ARG A 325 23.67 25.07 -2.18
CA ARG A 325 24.64 24.63 -3.18
C ARG A 325 24.16 24.83 -4.62
N LEU A 326 22.88 24.58 -4.91
CA LEU A 326 22.38 24.58 -6.28
C LEU A 326 21.03 25.30 -6.37
N ALA A 327 20.96 26.35 -7.18
CA ALA A 327 19.70 26.96 -7.61
C ALA A 327 19.12 26.18 -8.80
N LEU A 328 17.86 25.76 -8.69
CA LEU A 328 17.14 25.06 -9.74
C LEU A 328 16.46 26.07 -10.68
N PRO A 329 16.38 25.85 -12.00
CA PRO A 329 15.76 26.79 -12.96
C PRO A 329 14.23 26.88 -12.78
N ARG A 330 13.63 28.05 -13.05
CA ARG A 330 12.17 28.29 -12.90
C ARG A 330 11.38 27.51 -13.93
N THR A 331 11.92 27.42 -15.14
CA THR A 331 11.34 26.72 -16.27
C THR A 331 11.37 25.21 -16.03
N LYS A 332 10.21 24.57 -16.18
CA LYS A 332 10.06 23.11 -16.02
C LYS A 332 10.13 22.35 -17.35
N GLN A 333 9.89 23.05 -18.45
CA GLN A 333 9.87 22.50 -19.80
C GLN A 333 11.08 23.02 -20.58
N HIS A 334 11.73 22.13 -21.32
CA HIS A 334 12.78 22.50 -22.27
C HIS A 334 12.55 21.74 -23.57
N HIS A 335 12.69 22.44 -24.70
CA HIS A 335 12.49 21.87 -26.04
C HIS A 335 11.14 21.16 -26.22
N GLY A 336 10.09 21.66 -25.54
CA GLY A 336 8.74 21.07 -25.58
C GLY A 336 8.51 19.86 -24.69
N PHE A 337 9.50 19.43 -23.89
CA PHE A 337 9.41 18.26 -23.00
C PHE A 337 9.53 18.64 -21.52
N GLN A 338 8.92 17.83 -20.66
CA GLN A 338 9.06 17.92 -19.21
C GLN A 338 9.67 16.63 -18.64
N THR A 339 10.49 16.76 -17.58
CA THR A 339 10.95 15.57 -16.85
C THR A 339 9.79 14.75 -16.33
N GLY A 340 9.77 13.46 -16.67
CA GLY A 340 8.72 12.50 -16.36
C GLY A 340 7.78 12.19 -17.53
N ASP A 341 7.87 12.92 -18.64
CA ASP A 341 7.12 12.60 -19.86
C ASP A 341 7.51 11.19 -20.35
N LEU A 342 6.55 10.45 -20.88
CA LEU A 342 6.79 9.19 -21.58
C LEU A 342 7.10 9.54 -23.04
N VAL A 343 8.26 9.10 -23.51
CA VAL A 343 8.76 9.41 -24.85
C VAL A 343 9.24 8.15 -25.55
N ARG A 344 9.28 8.22 -26.89
CA ARG A 344 9.99 7.27 -27.75
C ARG A 344 11.08 8.03 -28.49
N ALA A 345 12.32 7.61 -28.34
CA ALA A 345 13.43 8.12 -29.11
C ALA A 345 13.84 7.13 -30.20
N VAL A 346 14.10 7.62 -31.40
CA VAL A 346 14.60 6.84 -32.54
C VAL A 346 15.94 7.44 -32.94
N VAL A 347 17.03 6.78 -32.54
CA VAL A 347 18.40 7.25 -32.79
C VAL A 347 18.93 6.53 -34.02
N PRO A 348 19.26 7.24 -35.10
CA PRO A 348 19.59 6.60 -36.38
C PRO A 348 20.97 5.93 -36.38
N THR A 349 21.98 6.53 -35.76
CA THR A 349 23.38 6.08 -35.85
C THR A 349 24.15 6.25 -34.53
N GLY A 350 25.33 5.63 -34.46
CA GLY A 350 26.28 5.75 -33.34
C GLY A 350 26.03 4.76 -32.18
N LYS A 351 26.80 4.91 -31.10
CA LYS A 351 26.81 3.98 -29.95
C LYS A 351 25.45 3.79 -29.24
N LYS A 352 24.47 4.65 -29.52
CA LYS A 352 23.12 4.63 -28.90
C LYS A 352 22.03 4.40 -29.94
N ALA A 353 22.39 3.97 -31.15
CA ALA A 353 21.45 3.68 -32.23
C ALA A 353 20.34 2.73 -31.76
N GLY A 354 19.16 2.89 -32.34
CA GLY A 354 17.98 2.09 -32.03
C GLY A 354 16.85 2.88 -31.36
N VAL A 355 15.85 2.13 -30.90
CA VAL A 355 14.59 2.67 -30.39
C VAL A 355 14.54 2.57 -28.87
N HIS A 356 14.38 3.72 -28.21
CA HIS A 356 14.36 3.81 -26.75
C HIS A 356 13.02 4.38 -26.28
N THR A 357 12.21 3.57 -25.61
CA THR A 357 10.93 4.02 -25.04
C THR A 357 11.02 4.06 -23.52
N GLY A 358 10.65 5.19 -22.93
CA GLY A 358 10.78 5.36 -21.49
C GLY A 358 10.52 6.78 -21.00
N ARG A 359 10.81 7.01 -19.72
CA ARG A 359 10.63 8.33 -19.11
C ARG A 359 11.83 9.21 -19.36
N VAL A 360 11.56 10.43 -19.81
CA VAL A 360 12.61 11.40 -20.08
C VAL A 360 12.97 12.20 -18.82
N ALA A 361 14.26 12.39 -18.59
CA ALA A 361 14.81 13.42 -17.74
C ALA A 361 15.39 14.51 -18.64
N VAL A 362 14.73 15.67 -18.61
CA VAL A 362 14.96 16.79 -19.52
C VAL A 362 16.08 17.68 -18.97
N ARG A 363 16.92 18.18 -19.87
CA ARG A 363 17.98 19.15 -19.58
C ARG A 363 17.86 20.36 -20.49
N SER A 364 18.25 21.53 -20.00
CA SER A 364 18.29 22.76 -20.80
C SER A 364 19.16 22.62 -22.06
N THR A 365 20.22 21.82 -21.98
CA THR A 365 21.15 21.54 -23.08
C THR A 365 20.52 20.84 -24.29
N GLY A 366 19.28 20.33 -24.19
CA GLY A 366 18.64 19.58 -25.28
C GLY A 366 19.11 18.13 -25.41
N ASN A 367 20.01 17.67 -24.53
CA ASN A 367 20.45 16.28 -24.42
C ASN A 367 19.79 15.61 -23.21
N PHE A 368 18.91 14.66 -23.47
CA PHE A 368 18.04 14.05 -22.47
C PHE A 368 18.54 12.68 -22.03
N ASN A 369 18.12 12.27 -20.83
CA ASN A 369 18.31 10.89 -20.38
C ASN A 369 16.96 10.17 -20.43
N ILE A 370 16.89 9.00 -21.04
CA ILE A 370 15.67 8.20 -21.15
C ILE A 370 15.83 6.96 -20.29
N ARG A 371 14.98 6.84 -19.27
CA ARG A 371 14.91 5.65 -18.41
C ARG A 371 13.98 4.63 -19.06
N THR A 372 14.56 3.60 -19.65
CA THR A 372 13.88 2.46 -20.25
C THR A 372 13.75 1.32 -19.24
N ARG A 373 13.12 0.21 -19.65
CA ARG A 373 13.06 -1.04 -18.86
C ARG A 373 14.43 -1.69 -18.66
N HIS A 374 15.37 -1.47 -19.58
CA HIS A 374 16.69 -2.10 -19.63
C HIS A 374 17.80 -1.24 -19.03
N GLY A 375 17.48 0.00 -18.63
CA GLY A 375 18.46 0.93 -18.08
C GLY A 375 18.20 2.38 -18.46
N SER A 376 19.13 3.26 -18.11
CA SER A 376 19.05 4.67 -18.48
C SER A 376 20.00 4.99 -19.61
N VAL A 377 19.45 5.34 -20.78
CA VAL A 377 20.23 5.80 -21.93
C VAL A 377 20.43 7.31 -21.80
N ARG A 378 21.69 7.75 -21.70
CA ARG A 378 22.03 9.14 -21.38
C ARG A 378 22.38 9.94 -22.63
N GLY A 379 22.08 11.24 -22.63
CA GLY A 379 22.50 12.17 -23.67
C GLY A 379 21.96 11.84 -25.06
N ILE A 380 20.64 11.66 -25.17
CA ILE A 380 19.91 11.58 -26.43
C ILE A 380 19.44 12.97 -26.83
N SER A 381 19.77 13.42 -28.03
CA SER A 381 19.31 14.73 -28.54
C SER A 381 17.79 14.75 -28.64
N HIS A 382 17.17 15.83 -28.17
CA HIS A 382 15.71 16.05 -28.23
C HIS A 382 15.13 15.91 -29.64
N ARG A 383 15.93 16.16 -30.69
CA ARG A 383 15.52 16.02 -32.10
C ARG A 383 15.10 14.60 -32.47
N HIS A 384 15.64 13.61 -31.75
CA HIS A 384 15.31 12.19 -31.95
C HIS A 384 14.15 11.73 -31.07
N VAL A 385 13.56 12.61 -30.25
CA VAL A 385 12.59 12.26 -29.20
C VAL A 385 11.19 12.68 -29.63
N ARG A 386 10.24 11.74 -29.56
CA ARG A 386 8.81 11.98 -29.74
C ARG A 386 8.06 11.77 -28.44
N LEU A 387 7.18 12.70 -28.11
CA LEU A 387 6.29 12.59 -26.96
C LEU A 387 5.22 11.51 -27.21
N LEU A 388 5.08 10.57 -26.28
CA LEU A 388 3.99 9.61 -26.26
C LEU A 388 2.89 10.01 -25.26
N GLN A 389 3.29 10.49 -24.08
CA GLN A 389 2.35 10.90 -23.05
C GLN A 389 2.99 11.90 -22.07
N ARG A 390 2.24 12.92 -21.67
CA ARG A 390 2.69 13.89 -20.65
C ARG A 390 2.78 13.26 -19.26
N ALA A 391 3.74 13.75 -18.48
CA ALA A 391 3.91 13.40 -17.07
C ALA A 391 2.68 13.80 -16.26
N ASP A 392 2.10 12.86 -15.51
CA ASP A 392 0.91 13.12 -14.69
C ASP A 392 1.14 12.95 -13.18
N GLY A 393 2.40 12.69 -12.80
CA GLY A 393 2.84 12.55 -11.42
C GLY A 393 2.89 11.11 -10.89
N TYR A 394 2.57 10.12 -11.73
CA TYR A 394 2.72 8.69 -11.41
C TYR A 394 3.71 8.03 -12.34
N GLY A 395 4.36 6.95 -11.90
CA GLY A 395 5.12 5.96 -12.65
C GLY A 395 4.26 4.73 -12.92
N TYR A 396 4.47 4.06 -14.05
CA TYR A 396 3.67 2.91 -14.45
C TYR A 396 4.59 1.74 -14.78
N THR A 397 4.32 0.60 -14.16
CA THR A 397 4.94 -0.69 -14.43
C THR A 397 3.90 -1.79 -14.26
N THR A 398 4.23 -3.03 -14.55
CA THR A 398 3.32 -4.17 -14.38
C THR A 398 4.07 -5.35 -13.75
N HIS A 399 3.38 -6.19 -12.98
CA HIS A 399 3.88 -7.50 -12.56
C HIS A 399 2.76 -8.54 -12.63
N PRO A 400 3.09 -9.84 -12.65
CA PRO A 400 2.11 -10.91 -12.52
C PRO A 400 1.33 -10.78 -11.21
N GLU A 401 0.02 -11.01 -11.26
CA GLU A 401 -0.82 -11.13 -10.06
C GLU A 401 -0.37 -12.32 -9.20
N ALA A 402 -0.62 -12.24 -7.89
CA ALA A 402 -0.28 -13.31 -6.97
C ALA A 402 -0.97 -14.61 -7.39
N ARG A 403 -0.18 -15.68 -7.47
CA ARG A 403 -0.67 -17.06 -7.61
C ARG A 403 -0.47 -17.75 -6.28
N ASN A 404 -1.37 -18.68 -5.93
CA ASN A 404 -1.06 -19.60 -4.84
C ASN A 404 0.23 -20.31 -5.25
N ARG A 405 1.25 -20.29 -4.39
CA ARG A 405 2.29 -21.31 -4.49
C ARG A 405 1.52 -22.62 -4.39
N ALA A 406 1.60 -23.46 -5.42
CA ALA A 406 1.05 -24.80 -5.35
C ALA A 406 1.47 -25.39 -4.00
N ALA A 407 0.49 -25.70 -3.14
CA ALA A 407 0.71 -26.74 -2.17
C ALA A 407 1.18 -27.95 -2.99
N PHE A 408 2.26 -28.57 -2.53
CA PHE A 408 2.95 -29.77 -3.03
C PHE A 408 2.27 -30.53 -4.19
N PRO A 409 3.05 -31.06 -5.17
CA PRO A 409 2.48 -32.00 -6.14
C PRO A 409 1.74 -33.12 -5.38
N PRO A 410 0.61 -33.62 -5.93
CA PRO A 410 -0.10 -34.73 -5.32
C PRO A 410 0.89 -35.88 -5.06
N PRO A 411 0.75 -36.62 -3.94
CA PRO A 411 1.57 -37.80 -3.72
C PRO A 411 1.42 -38.73 -4.94
N PRO A 412 2.49 -39.43 -5.34
CA PRO A 412 2.39 -40.39 -6.44
C PRO A 412 1.25 -41.36 -6.12
N GLU A 413 0.39 -41.57 -7.12
CA GLU A 413 -0.71 -42.53 -7.05
C GLU A 413 -0.17 -43.86 -6.53
N GLY A 414 -0.83 -44.37 -5.48
CA GLY A 414 -0.37 -45.55 -4.75
C GLY A 414 -0.11 -46.71 -5.70
N GLY A 415 1.15 -47.14 -5.73
CA GLY A 415 1.51 -48.47 -6.22
C GLY A 415 0.75 -49.50 -5.39
N GLY A 416 -0.18 -50.19 -6.04
CA GLY A 416 -0.95 -51.27 -5.43
C GLY A 416 -0.04 -52.30 -4.80
N ILE A 417 -0.25 -52.54 -3.51
CA ILE A 417 0.30 -53.70 -2.83
C ILE A 417 -0.53 -54.88 -3.33
N HIS A 418 0.00 -55.63 -4.29
CA HIS A 418 -0.53 -56.92 -4.66
C HIS A 418 -0.36 -57.87 -3.47
N ALA A 419 -1.48 -58.28 -2.89
CA ALA A 419 -1.55 -59.48 -2.08
C ALA A 419 -1.43 -60.70 -3.01
N GLY A 420 -0.35 -61.45 -2.87
CA GLY A 420 -0.23 -62.87 -3.20
C GLY A 420 0.64 -63.46 -2.09
N GLY A 421 0.29 -64.54 -1.39
CA GLY A 421 -0.45 -65.71 -1.86
C GLY A 421 0.52 -66.88 -2.05
N ASN A 422 1.29 -67.22 -0.99
CA ASN A 422 1.68 -68.55 -0.50
C ASN A 422 2.88 -68.44 0.44
#